data_AF-A0A131ZC17-F1
#
_entry.id   AF-A0A131ZC17-F1
#
_cell.length_a   1.000
_cell.length_b   1.000
_cell.length_c   1.000
_cell.angle_alpha   90.00
_cell.angle_beta   90.00
_cell.angle_gamma   90.00
#
_symmetry.space_group_name_H-M   'P 1'
#
loop_
_entity.id
_entity.type
_entity.pdbx_description
1 polymer ?
#
loop_
_entity_poly.entity_id
_entity_poly.type
_entity_poly.pdbx_seq_one_letter_code
_entity_poly.pdbx_strand_id
1 'polypeptide(L)'
;SARDETTGSAKSISITNEKGRLSHAEIERLLKEAELYRLEDIALRERAGAKNALQSYVFSVQRAIKEVATDKIASEDKERVLAMCSGVNDWLEDNQNAAAADIQAKLKDIQEVCSPLMIKMHLG
;
A
#
# COMPACT_ATOMS: atom_id res chain seq x y z
N SER A 1 22.73 25.53 46.11
CA SER A 1 21.68 26.56 46.19
C SER A 1 22.06 27.54 47.29
N ALA A 2 22.03 28.83 47.01
CA ALA A 2 22.22 29.89 48.00
C ALA A 2 20.86 30.59 48.22
N ARG A 3 20.46 30.79 49.48
CA ARG A 3 19.19 31.39 49.89
C ARG A 3 19.49 32.77 50.48
N ASP A 4 18.77 33.79 50.01
CA ASP A 4 18.75 35.13 50.60
C ASP A 4 17.38 35.34 51.28
N GLU A 5 17.41 35.69 52.57
CA GLU A 5 16.30 35.71 53.52
C GLU A 5 16.04 37.15 54.02
N THR A 6 15.63 38.08 53.16
CA THR A 6 15.44 39.49 53.62
C THR A 6 14.18 40.22 53.16
N THR A 7 13.41 39.77 52.15
CA THR A 7 12.32 40.62 51.62
C THR A 7 10.91 40.05 51.69
N GLY A 8 10.70 38.78 52.10
CA GLY A 8 9.37 38.21 52.38
C GLY A 8 8.32 38.28 51.26
N SER A 9 8.69 38.75 50.06
CA SER A 9 7.77 38.96 48.95
C SER A 9 7.86 37.77 47.99
N ALA A 10 7.04 36.76 48.22
CA ALA A 10 6.89 35.65 47.28
C ALA A 10 6.06 36.11 46.08
N LYS A 11 6.71 36.74 45.09
CA LYS A 11 6.12 36.87 43.75
C LYS A 11 6.15 35.50 43.09
N SER A 12 5.05 34.75 43.25
CA SER A 12 4.76 33.59 42.43
C SER A 12 4.67 34.07 40.98
N ILE A 13 5.74 33.88 40.22
CA ILE A 13 5.69 33.96 38.76
C ILE A 13 4.94 32.70 38.32
N SER A 14 3.61 32.72 38.44
CA SER A 14 2.78 31.75 37.76
C SER A 14 2.98 32.04 36.27
N ILE A 15 3.79 31.22 35.62
CA ILE A 15 4.02 31.31 34.17
C ILE A 15 2.70 30.88 33.52
N THR A 16 1.76 31.82 33.37
CA THR A 16 0.55 31.60 32.57
C THR A 16 1.01 31.51 31.12
N ASN A 17 1.22 30.27 30.69
CA ASN A 17 1.84 29.90 29.45
C ASN A 17 0.82 29.96 28.30
N GLU A 18 0.39 31.18 27.94
CA GLU A 18 -0.76 31.38 27.04
C GLU A 18 -0.39 31.98 25.67
N LYS A 19 0.83 32.50 25.48
CA LYS A 19 1.28 33.03 24.18
C LYS A 19 2.19 32.04 23.46
N GLY A 20 1.61 31.30 22.51
CA GLY A 20 2.34 30.41 21.58
C GLY A 20 2.15 28.92 21.82
N ARG A 21 1.35 28.52 22.81
CA ARG A 21 0.93 27.12 22.99
C ARG A 21 -0.41 26.88 22.34
N LEU A 22 -0.48 25.78 21.61
CA LEU A 22 -1.73 25.25 21.08
C LEU A 22 -2.71 25.08 22.24
N SER A 23 -3.90 25.67 22.09
CA SER A 23 -5.03 25.43 22.99
C SER A 23 -5.36 23.93 23.01
N HIS A 24 -6.03 23.47 24.07
CA HIS A 24 -6.46 22.08 24.14
C HIS A 24 -7.30 21.68 22.91
N ALA A 25 -8.14 22.58 22.39
CA ALA A 25 -8.90 22.37 21.16
C ALA A 25 -8.01 22.24 19.91
N GLU A 26 -6.94 23.01 19.80
CA GLU A 26 -5.97 22.89 18.70
C GLU A 26 -5.15 21.59 18.81
N ILE A 27 -4.82 21.15 20.03
CA ILE A 27 -4.17 19.86 20.27
C ILE A 27 -5.07 18.71 19.79
N GLU A 28 -6.34 18.71 20.20
CA GLU A 28 -7.31 17.69 19.76
C GLU A 28 -7.50 17.70 18.24
N ARG A 29 -7.55 18.89 17.62
CA ARG A 29 -7.64 19.03 16.16
C ARG A 29 -6.42 18.42 15.47
N LEU A 30 -5.21 18.72 15.94
CA LEU A 30 -3.96 18.20 15.40
C LEU A 30 -3.85 16.68 15.57
N LEU A 31 -4.31 16.12 16.69
CA LEU A 31 -4.34 14.67 16.90
C LEU A 31 -5.27 13.99 15.89
N LYS A 32 -6.45 14.57 15.63
CA LYS A 32 -7.39 14.04 14.64
C LYS A 32 -6.86 14.15 13.22
N GLU A 33 -6.24 15.27 12.87
CA GLU A 33 -5.58 15.47 11.57
C GLU A 33 -4.42 14.46 11.38
N ALA A 34 -3.59 14.26 12.40
CA ALA A 34 -2.50 13.30 12.37
C ALA A 34 -3.01 11.86 12.15
N GLU A 35 -4.10 11.47 12.81
CA GLU A 35 -4.69 10.14 12.61
C GLU A 35 -5.28 9.97 11.22
N LEU A 36 -5.95 11.01 10.68
CA LEU A 36 -6.47 10.98 9.32
C LEU A 36 -5.34 10.78 8.29
N TYR A 37 -4.28 11.58 8.36
CA TYR A 37 -3.14 11.45 7.47
C TYR A 37 -2.45 10.09 7.60
N ARG A 38 -2.34 9.56 8.82
CA ARG A 38 -1.80 8.21 9.05
C ARG A 38 -2.62 7.14 8.32
N LEU A 39 -3.95 7.25 8.34
CA LEU A 39 -4.84 6.31 7.66
C LEU A 39 -4.74 6.44 6.13
N GLU A 40 -4.68 7.67 5.61
CA GLU A 40 -4.47 7.93 4.18
C GLU A 40 -3.13 7.37 3.68
N ASP A 41 -2.05 7.56 4.44
CA ASP A 41 -0.72 7.02 4.15
C ASP A 41 -0.71 5.48 4.13
N ILE A 42 -1.43 4.86 5.06
CA ILE A 42 -1.58 3.39 5.09
C ILE A 42 -2.32 2.90 3.85
N ALA A 43 -3.47 3.50 3.54
CA ALA A 43 -4.28 3.11 2.38
C ALA A 43 -3.49 3.27 1.06
N LEU A 44 -2.72 4.36 0.94
CA LEU A 44 -1.85 4.59 -0.21
C LEU A 44 -0.75 3.54 -0.32
N ARG A 45 -0.09 3.21 0.80
CA ARG A 45 0.96 2.18 0.86
C ARG A 45 0.39 0.81 0.51
N GLU A 46 -0.77 0.44 1.04
CA GLU A 46 -1.43 -0.83 0.75
C GLU A 46 -1.80 -0.94 -0.73
N ARG A 47 -2.38 0.12 -1.30
CA ARG A 47 -2.70 0.17 -2.74
C ARG A 47 -1.45 0.01 -3.61
N ALA A 48 -0.38 0.74 -3.27
CA ALA A 48 0.88 0.64 -4.00
C ALA A 48 1.48 -0.78 -3.89
N GLY A 49 1.44 -1.38 -2.70
CA GLY A 49 1.86 -2.76 -2.47
C GLY A 49 1.07 -3.77 -3.29
N ALA A 50 -0.26 -3.66 -3.29
CA ALA A 50 -1.15 -4.53 -4.07
C ALA A 50 -0.89 -4.39 -5.57
N LYS A 51 -0.72 -3.16 -6.08
CA LYS A 51 -0.40 -2.91 -7.49
C LYS A 51 0.94 -3.54 -7.89
N ASN A 52 1.98 -3.33 -7.07
CA ASN A 52 3.29 -3.92 -7.31
C ASN A 52 3.24 -5.45 -7.31
N ALA A 53 2.47 -6.06 -6.40
CA ALA A 53 2.29 -7.50 -6.35
C ALA A 53 1.61 -8.04 -7.62
N LEU A 54 0.53 -7.38 -8.08
CA LEU A 54 -0.16 -7.74 -9.30
C LEU A 54 0.75 -7.63 -10.54
N GLN A 55 1.41 -6.49 -10.71
CA GLN A 55 2.32 -6.26 -11.83
C GLN A 55 3.50 -7.24 -11.83
N SER A 56 4.09 -7.50 -10.67
CA SER A 56 5.18 -8.48 -10.52
C SER A 56 4.72 -9.89 -10.91
N TYR A 57 3.52 -10.28 -10.47
CA TYR A 57 2.95 -11.58 -10.83
C TYR A 57 2.70 -11.69 -12.33
N VAL A 58 2.00 -10.72 -12.93
CA VAL A 58 1.73 -10.67 -14.38
C VAL A 58 3.02 -10.76 -15.18
N PHE A 59 4.03 -9.96 -14.81
CA PHE A 59 5.33 -9.97 -15.47
C PHE A 59 6.02 -11.34 -15.36
N SER A 60 6.00 -11.97 -14.17
CA SER A 60 6.59 -13.28 -13.95
C SER A 60 5.92 -14.37 -14.81
N VAL A 61 4.59 -14.34 -14.92
CA VAL A 61 3.82 -15.28 -15.75
C VAL A 61 4.10 -15.06 -17.23
N GLN A 62 4.10 -13.81 -17.70
CA GLN A 62 4.44 -13.48 -19.09
C GLN A 62 5.83 -13.98 -19.46
N ARG A 63 6.81 -13.81 -18.56
CA ARG A 63 8.17 -14.30 -18.77
C ARG A 63 8.23 -15.83 -18.84
N ALA A 64 7.61 -16.50 -17.88
CA ALA A 64 7.52 -17.95 -17.84
C ALA A 64 6.92 -18.56 -19.12
N ILE A 65 5.80 -18.00 -19.60
CA ILE A 65 5.13 -18.46 -20.82
C ILE A 65 5.93 -18.17 -22.10
N LYS A 66 6.76 -17.13 -22.11
CA LYS A 66 7.68 -16.85 -23.22
C LYS A 66 8.88 -17.78 -23.23
N GLU A 67 9.39 -18.16 -22.06
CA GLU A 67 10.56 -19.03 -21.91
C GLU A 67 10.22 -20.53 -22.03
N VAL A 68 8.95 -20.93 -21.80
CA VAL A 68 8.55 -22.34 -21.90
C VAL A 68 8.61 -22.86 -23.34
N ALA A 69 9.20 -24.04 -23.50
CA ALA A 69 9.22 -24.77 -24.75
C ALA A 69 7.78 -25.02 -25.28
N THR A 70 7.59 -24.93 -26.60
CA THR A 70 6.27 -24.98 -27.25
C THR A 70 5.57 -26.34 -27.16
N ASP A 71 6.31 -27.39 -26.82
CA ASP A 71 5.84 -28.76 -26.65
C ASP A 71 5.29 -29.05 -25.24
N LYS A 72 5.62 -28.23 -24.22
CA LYS A 72 5.18 -28.44 -22.83
C LYS A 72 3.78 -27.89 -22.51
N ILE A 73 3.27 -26.98 -23.33
CA ILE A 73 1.97 -26.33 -23.12
C ILE A 73 1.32 -26.02 -24.47
N ALA A 74 0.01 -26.20 -24.57
CA ALA A 74 -0.74 -25.94 -25.79
C ALA A 74 -0.65 -24.47 -26.20
N SER A 75 -0.58 -24.19 -27.51
CA SER A 75 -0.55 -22.81 -28.03
C SER A 75 -1.75 -21.99 -27.57
N GLU A 76 -2.93 -22.61 -27.52
CA GLU A 76 -4.16 -21.97 -27.04
C GLU A 76 -4.05 -21.54 -25.57
N ASP A 77 -3.46 -22.37 -24.71
CA ASP A 77 -3.24 -22.03 -23.30
C ASP A 77 -2.22 -20.89 -23.17
N LYS A 78 -1.16 -20.87 -24.00
CA LYS A 78 -0.20 -19.75 -24.02
C LYS A 78 -0.88 -18.43 -24.40
N GLU A 79 -1.64 -18.44 -25.48
CA GLU A 79 -2.36 -17.26 -25.99
C GLU A 79 -3.37 -16.75 -24.96
N ARG A 80 -4.13 -17.67 -24.34
CA ARG A 80 -5.09 -17.32 -23.28
C ARG A 80 -4.40 -16.64 -22.10
N VAL A 81 -3.28 -17.16 -21.62
CA VAL A 81 -2.54 -16.55 -20.49
C VAL A 81 -1.97 -15.18 -20.86
N LEU A 82 -1.38 -15.05 -22.05
CA LEU A 82 -0.84 -13.77 -22.52
C LEU A 82 -1.94 -12.72 -22.68
N ALA A 83 -3.11 -13.10 -23.23
CA ALA A 83 -4.26 -12.22 -23.36
C ALA A 83 -4.79 -11.76 -21.99
N MET A 84 -4.90 -12.67 -21.01
CA MET A 84 -5.29 -12.30 -19.64
C MET A 84 -4.27 -11.35 -19.00
N CYS A 85 -2.98 -11.61 -19.16
CA CYS A 85 -1.92 -10.73 -18.65
C CYS A 85 -2.02 -9.32 -19.26
N SER A 86 -2.32 -9.22 -20.56
CA SER A 86 -2.59 -7.94 -21.21
C SER A 86 -3.83 -7.26 -20.60
N GLY A 87 -4.94 -7.98 -20.51
CA GLY A 87 -6.19 -7.41 -19.97
C GLY A 87 -6.08 -6.98 -18.51
N VAL A 88 -5.20 -7.58 -17.72
CA VAL A 88 -4.92 -7.14 -16.35
C VAL A 88 -4.11 -5.84 -16.32
N ASN A 89 -3.17 -5.66 -17.26
CA ASN A 89 -2.46 -4.40 -17.41
C ASN A 89 -3.41 -3.28 -17.85
N ASP A 90 -4.27 -3.54 -18.84
CA ASP A 90 -5.28 -2.59 -19.31
C ASP A 90 -6.22 -2.20 -18.15
N TRP A 91 -6.66 -3.19 -17.36
CA TRP A 91 -7.47 -2.94 -16.17
C TRP A 91 -6.72 -2.07 -15.13
N LEU A 92 -5.43 -2.30 -14.90
CA LEU A 92 -4.62 -1.46 -14.01
C LEU A 92 -4.44 -0.02 -14.51
N GLU A 93 -4.40 0.17 -15.83
CA GLU A 93 -4.33 1.49 -16.47
C GLU A 93 -5.65 2.25 -16.36
N ASP A 94 -6.78 1.56 -16.56
CA ASP A 94 -8.13 2.12 -16.43
C ASP A 94 -8.51 2.37 -14.96
N ASN A 95 -7.94 1.60 -14.02
CA ASN A 95 -8.31 1.61 -12.61
C ASN A 95 -7.15 2.08 -11.72
N GLN A 96 -6.49 3.18 -12.07
CA GLN A 96 -5.34 3.73 -11.32
C GLN A 96 -5.65 4.02 -9.85
N ASN A 97 -6.92 4.32 -9.54
CA ASN A 97 -7.43 4.61 -8.21
C ASN A 97 -8.23 3.47 -7.58
N ALA A 98 -8.13 2.24 -8.10
CA ALA A 98 -8.72 1.05 -7.48
C ALA A 98 -8.28 0.92 -6.01
N ALA A 99 -9.20 0.44 -5.17
CA ALA A 99 -8.87 0.12 -3.79
C ALA A 99 -7.89 -1.07 -3.75
N ALA A 100 -7.09 -1.16 -2.68
CA ALA A 100 -6.17 -2.28 -2.49
C ALA A 100 -6.89 -3.64 -2.55
N ALA A 101 -8.11 -3.72 -2.01
CA ALA A 101 -8.94 -4.92 -2.04
C ALA A 101 -9.31 -5.35 -3.47
N ASP A 102 -9.66 -4.42 -4.36
CA ASP A 102 -10.02 -4.73 -5.75
C ASP A 102 -8.79 -5.24 -6.53
N ILE A 103 -7.63 -4.62 -6.30
CA ILE A 103 -6.37 -5.05 -6.92
C ILE A 103 -5.98 -6.45 -6.42
N GLN A 104 -6.18 -6.74 -5.12
CA GLN A 104 -5.93 -8.05 -4.54
C GLN A 104 -6.91 -9.12 -5.07
N ALA A 105 -8.18 -8.77 -5.27
CA ALA A 105 -9.15 -9.66 -5.91
C ALA A 105 -8.70 -9.99 -7.34
N LYS A 106 -8.28 -8.98 -8.11
CA LYS A 106 -7.77 -9.18 -9.47
C LYS A 106 -6.52 -10.07 -9.51
N LEU A 107 -5.64 -9.94 -8.52
CA LEU A 107 -4.48 -10.84 -8.33
C LEU A 107 -4.92 -12.27 -8.09
N LYS A 108 -5.93 -12.49 -7.24
CA LYS A 108 -6.45 -13.83 -6.97
C LYS A 108 -7.07 -14.45 -8.23
N ASP A 109 -7.85 -13.69 -8.98
CA ASP A 109 -8.49 -14.16 -10.22
C ASP A 109 -7.46 -14.67 -11.24
N ILE A 110 -6.39 -13.88 -11.47
CA ILE A 110 -5.34 -14.31 -12.41
C ILE A 110 -4.54 -15.51 -11.86
N GLN A 111 -4.32 -15.57 -10.55
CA GLN A 111 -3.64 -16.70 -9.92
C GLN A 111 -4.42 -18.01 -10.08
N GLU A 112 -5.74 -18.00 -9.93
CA GLU A 112 -6.57 -19.20 -10.08
C GLU A 112 -6.46 -19.80 -11.48
N VAL A 113 -6.38 -18.96 -12.51
CA VAL A 113 -6.26 -19.43 -13.90
C VAL A 113 -4.83 -19.82 -14.27
N CYS A 114 -3.83 -19.05 -13.81
CA CYS A 114 -2.43 -19.27 -14.16
C CYS A 114 -1.76 -20.39 -13.35
N SER A 115 -2.16 -20.62 -12.09
CA SER A 115 -1.48 -21.60 -11.21
C SER A 115 -1.47 -23.03 -11.76
N PRO A 116 -2.58 -23.59 -12.29
CA PRO A 116 -2.58 -24.93 -12.87
C PRO A 116 -1.63 -25.04 -14.08
N LEU A 117 -1.53 -23.99 -14.88
CA LEU A 117 -0.66 -23.95 -16.07
C LEU A 117 0.81 -23.87 -15.68
N MET A 118 1.14 -23.06 -14.66
CA MET A 118 2.48 -22.95 -14.11
C MET A 118 2.97 -24.26 -13.48
N ILE A 119 2.08 -25.02 -12.84
CA ILE A 119 2.38 -26.36 -12.30
C ILE A 119 2.67 -27.35 -13.44
N LYS A 120 1.82 -27.40 -14.47
CA LYS A 120 2.06 -28.24 -15.66
C LYS A 120 3.41 -27.95 -16.32
N MET A 121 3.79 -26.67 -16.39
CA MET A 121 5.06 -26.22 -16.96
C MET A 121 6.30 -26.71 -16.19
N HIS A 122 6.23 -26.80 -14.87
CA HIS A 122 7.36 -27.22 -14.04
C HIS A 122 7.47 -28.75 -13.89
N LEU A 123 6.35 -29.47 -13.99
CA LEU A 123 6.28 -30.92 -13.80
C LEU A 123 6.37 -31.74 -15.09
N GLY A 124 6.11 -31.13 -16.25
CA GLY A 124 6.39 -31.70 -17.58
C GLY A 124 7.74 -31.24 -18.12
#